data_AF-A0A6A5YK17-F1
#
_entry.id   AF-A0A6A5YK17-F1
#
_cell.length_a   1.000
_cell.length_b   1.000
_cell.length_c   1.000
_cell.angle_alpha   90.00
_cell.angle_beta   90.00
_cell.angle_gamma   90.00
#
_symmetry.space_group_name_H-M   'P 1'
#
loop_
_entity.id
_entity.type
_entity.pdbx_description
1 polymer ?
#
loop_
_entity_poly.entity_id
_entity_poly.type
_entity_poly.pdbx_seq_one_letter_code
_entity_poly.pdbx_strand_id
1 'polypeptide(L)'
;MAPPSAMEELAALMEAGDPFASYTGFNTDSISGSVECEPSRNSDDACVTSKAALAASESASDSEQTAVSSNDASDFPERNPISMVTGTTEDTKTAHMEQELMVRDVTIQALKMDNQNMASLVEELGAKIQDLAAESRNAAKLQNKSKHLEKEIQEMRQQLSTFNLQRSQFDEANKIQEEKNALEHANQQRLEKIETLKQQIRVLRAQSWAKDKQLEAKDNAMKKQDLQPSAELFDLKITNQKLQSEIATLTAEKREDQDEKKKLVSERNFHQAKCENLAFEVESLNGERTSLRAHRQLLIEQHQQMMKEKQGSVVGRGTYEHDSGELRNELERLKAILKDTTKNDKNAKEAMAVALTQLDLLSFGCQIFTCYHKNLSKVGKSKNMSVNKPYAKLATDQMLRRIIWDDDFIAEYYTARTWYIEHHRAHEAAGQYGAILSSDLTRKFQSVDQKRGVAHYDY
;
A
#
# COMPACT_ATOMS: atom_id res chain seq x y z
N MET A 1 75.35 7.34 -17.51
CA MET A 1 74.86 8.61 -16.94
C MET A 1 73.64 8.26 -16.10
N ALA A 2 73.76 8.33 -14.77
CA ALA A 2 72.70 8.00 -13.83
C ALA A 2 71.85 9.27 -13.51
N PRO A 3 70.53 9.15 -13.28
CA PRO A 3 69.70 10.25 -12.82
C PRO A 3 69.77 10.41 -11.28
N PRO A 4 69.48 11.62 -10.75
CA PRO A 4 69.81 11.99 -9.38
C PRO A 4 68.80 11.49 -8.34
N SER A 5 69.32 11.48 -7.11
CA SER A 5 68.82 10.90 -5.87
C SER A 5 67.60 11.63 -5.28
N ALA A 6 66.62 10.84 -4.82
CA ALA A 6 65.39 11.23 -4.15
C ALA A 6 65.59 11.61 -2.66
N MET A 7 66.44 12.61 -2.39
CA MET A 7 66.76 13.05 -1.01
C MET A 7 66.61 14.57 -0.80
N GLU A 8 65.76 15.24 -1.59
CA GLU A 8 65.60 16.71 -1.51
C GLU A 8 64.16 17.21 -1.33
N GLU A 9 63.18 16.33 -1.09
CA GLU A 9 61.76 16.70 -0.96
C GLU A 9 61.19 16.63 0.48
N LEU A 10 62.02 16.32 1.48
CA LEU A 10 61.60 16.12 2.87
C LEU A 10 61.96 17.27 3.85
N ALA A 11 62.51 18.38 3.33
CA ALA A 11 62.98 19.50 4.15
C ALA A 11 62.04 20.73 4.22
N ALA A 12 60.85 20.69 3.60
CA ALA A 12 60.01 21.89 3.42
C ALA A 12 58.73 21.98 4.28
N LEU A 13 58.55 21.14 5.32
CA LEU A 13 57.29 21.09 6.10
C LEU A 13 57.44 21.28 7.63
N MET A 14 58.57 21.80 8.12
CA MET A 14 58.81 22.02 9.55
C MET A 14 59.11 23.47 9.93
N GLU A 15 58.35 24.45 9.45
CA GLU A 15 58.41 25.84 9.96
C GLU A 15 57.03 26.52 9.98
N ALA A 16 56.32 26.37 11.10
CA ALA A 16 55.33 27.30 11.69
C ALA A 16 54.67 26.54 12.86
N GLY A 17 54.83 26.85 14.14
CA GLY A 17 54.90 28.17 14.75
C GLY A 17 53.66 28.33 15.64
N ASP A 18 53.73 27.80 16.87
CA ASP A 18 52.80 28.10 17.97
C ASP A 18 52.73 29.62 18.23
N PRO A 19 51.61 30.16 18.74
CA PRO A 19 51.66 30.56 20.14
C PRO A 19 50.36 30.41 20.96
N PHE A 20 50.56 29.95 22.19
CA PHE A 20 49.93 30.35 23.46
C PHE A 20 48.89 31.50 23.42
N ALA A 21 47.70 31.23 23.96
CA ALA A 21 46.97 32.19 24.79
C ALA A 21 46.13 31.47 25.86
N SER A 22 46.39 31.86 27.10
CA SER A 22 45.77 31.45 28.36
C SER A 22 44.31 31.86 28.51
N TYR A 23 43.48 31.02 29.14
CA TYR A 23 42.46 31.53 30.06
C TYR A 23 42.09 30.52 31.14
N THR A 24 42.28 30.95 32.39
CA THR A 24 41.94 30.28 33.65
C THR A 24 40.47 30.50 34.01
N GLY A 25 39.82 29.53 34.67
CA GLY A 25 38.54 29.79 35.34
C GLY A 25 37.89 28.57 35.96
N PHE A 26 38.05 28.43 37.28
CA PHE A 26 37.38 27.52 38.21
C PHE A 26 35.84 27.43 38.00
N ASN A 27 35.26 26.23 38.15
CA ASN A 27 34.46 25.94 39.35
C ASN A 27 34.13 24.45 39.51
N THR A 28 34.43 23.96 40.71
CA THR A 28 33.98 22.71 41.31
C THR A 28 32.52 22.86 41.72
N ASP A 29 31.67 21.88 41.43
CA ASP A 29 30.64 21.48 42.37
C ASP A 29 30.30 20.00 42.23
N SER A 30 30.40 19.37 43.40
CA SER A 30 30.14 17.98 43.72
C SER A 30 28.65 17.73 43.78
N ILE A 31 28.11 16.74 43.07
CA ILE A 31 26.94 16.00 43.53
C ILE A 31 27.20 14.50 43.33
N SER A 32 27.49 13.88 44.46
CA SER A 32 27.37 12.46 44.77
C SER A 32 25.95 11.96 44.52
N GLY A 33 25.82 10.80 43.90
CA GLY A 33 24.54 10.12 43.73
C GLY A 33 24.73 8.66 43.32
N SER A 34 25.28 7.88 44.24
CA SER A 34 25.32 6.42 44.18
C SER A 34 23.89 5.86 44.20
N VAL A 35 23.53 5.03 43.22
CA VAL A 35 22.53 3.98 43.41
C VAL A 35 23.04 2.73 42.69
N GLU A 36 23.57 1.83 43.50
CA GLU A 36 23.68 0.40 43.22
C GLU A 36 22.28 -0.17 43.00
N CYS A 37 22.12 -1.05 42.01
CA CYS A 37 21.22 -2.19 42.09
C CYS A 37 21.71 -3.28 41.14
N GLU A 38 22.17 -4.36 41.76
CA GLU A 38 22.59 -5.63 41.19
C GLU A 38 21.42 -6.45 40.57
N PRO A 39 21.72 -7.56 39.88
CA PRO A 39 20.81 -8.22 38.94
C PRO A 39 19.96 -9.31 39.60
N SER A 40 18.67 -9.37 39.25
CA SER A 40 17.81 -10.50 39.59
C SER A 40 17.65 -11.43 38.38
N ARG A 41 18.34 -12.58 38.46
CA ARG A 41 17.88 -13.83 37.89
C ARG A 41 16.73 -14.34 38.78
N ASN A 42 15.65 -14.83 38.17
CA ASN A 42 14.94 -16.01 38.66
C ASN A 42 14.14 -16.63 37.52
N SER A 43 14.24 -17.95 37.49
CA SER A 43 13.63 -18.87 36.57
C SER A 43 12.31 -19.41 37.12
N ASP A 44 11.58 -20.07 36.23
CA ASP A 44 10.68 -21.20 36.45
C ASP A 44 9.28 -20.99 37.08
N ASP A 45 8.31 -21.29 36.22
CA ASP A 45 7.21 -22.25 36.40
C ASP A 45 5.91 -21.92 37.17
N ALA A 46 4.86 -22.34 36.46
CA ALA A 46 3.60 -22.93 36.91
C ALA A 46 2.37 -22.03 37.16
N CYS A 47 1.41 -22.24 36.26
CA CYS A 47 0.05 -22.71 36.57
C CYS A 47 -0.87 -21.74 37.33
N VAL A 48 -1.93 -21.26 36.67
CA VAL A 48 -3.32 -21.51 37.10
C VAL A 48 -4.26 -21.41 35.89
N THR A 49 -4.95 -22.53 35.69
CA THR A 49 -6.17 -22.74 34.92
C THR A 49 -7.29 -21.74 35.25
N SER A 50 -8.04 -21.27 34.26
CA SER A 50 -9.45 -20.95 34.44
C SER A 50 -10.26 -21.38 33.22
N LYS A 51 -11.23 -22.22 33.55
CA LYS A 51 -12.09 -23.05 32.72
C LYS A 51 -13.51 -22.56 32.97
N ALA A 52 -14.22 -22.09 31.94
CA ALA A 52 -15.68 -22.04 31.83
C ALA A 52 -16.03 -21.25 30.55
N ALA A 53 -16.53 -21.89 29.49
CA ALA A 53 -17.92 -22.29 29.29
C ALA A 53 -18.78 -21.17 28.67
N LEU A 54 -19.08 -21.32 27.38
CA LEU A 54 -20.26 -20.85 26.64
C LEU A 54 -20.25 -21.65 25.32
N ALA A 55 -20.97 -22.78 25.28
CA ALA A 55 -22.25 -22.96 24.57
C ALA A 55 -22.10 -22.71 23.05
N ALA A 56 -22.18 -23.67 22.12
CA ALA A 56 -23.14 -24.74 21.90
C ALA A 56 -24.60 -24.26 21.94
N SER A 57 -25.09 -23.66 20.85
CA SER A 57 -26.43 -23.92 20.31
C SER A 57 -26.58 -23.35 18.89
N GLU A 58 -27.32 -24.10 18.06
CA GLU A 58 -28.26 -23.64 17.00
C GLU A 58 -27.66 -22.94 15.77
N SER A 59 -27.89 -23.33 14.52
CA SER A 59 -29.00 -24.04 13.85
C SER A 59 -28.49 -24.35 12.41
N ALA A 60 -28.72 -25.48 11.73
CA ALA A 60 -29.91 -26.29 11.49
C ALA A 60 -31.08 -25.52 10.84
N SER A 61 -31.05 -25.44 9.51
CA SER A 61 -32.19 -25.24 8.61
C SER A 61 -31.67 -25.57 7.21
N ASP A 62 -31.83 -26.77 6.63
CA ASP A 62 -33.06 -27.52 6.38
C ASP A 62 -34.17 -26.71 5.69
N SER A 63 -34.62 -27.27 4.57
CA SER A 63 -35.86 -27.02 3.81
C SER A 63 -36.02 -25.69 3.06
N GLU A 64 -36.07 -25.77 1.72
CA GLU A 64 -37.28 -25.46 0.94
C GLU A 64 -37.10 -25.90 -0.53
N GLN A 65 -37.14 -27.21 -0.75
CA GLN A 65 -37.69 -27.75 -2.00
C GLN A 65 -39.17 -28.03 -1.73
N THR A 66 -40.00 -27.02 -1.95
CA THR A 66 -41.46 -27.21 -2.00
C THR A 66 -41.81 -27.83 -3.34
N ALA A 67 -41.94 -29.15 -3.33
CA ALA A 67 -42.88 -29.84 -4.19
C ALA A 67 -44.29 -29.35 -3.85
N VAL A 68 -44.90 -28.58 -4.74
CA VAL A 68 -46.35 -28.35 -4.71
C VAL A 68 -46.99 -29.46 -5.54
N SER A 69 -47.30 -30.54 -4.84
CA SER A 69 -48.39 -31.44 -5.16
C SER A 69 -49.65 -30.88 -4.52
N SER A 70 -50.63 -30.50 -5.33
CA SER A 70 -52.02 -30.42 -4.89
C SER A 70 -52.91 -30.89 -6.04
N ASN A 71 -53.32 -32.16 -5.94
CA ASN A 71 -54.65 -32.58 -6.37
C ASN A 71 -55.69 -31.74 -5.62
N ASP A 72 -56.71 -31.24 -6.31
CA ASP A 72 -58.08 -31.71 -6.12
C ASP A 72 -59.11 -30.78 -6.78
N ALA A 73 -59.96 -31.42 -7.57
CA ALA A 73 -61.40 -31.25 -7.63
C ALA A 73 -62.01 -29.82 -7.63
N SER A 74 -62.45 -29.41 -8.81
CA SER A 74 -63.77 -28.79 -8.98
C SER A 74 -64.28 -29.19 -10.37
N ASP A 75 -64.98 -30.32 -10.47
CA ASP A 75 -66.45 -30.33 -10.56
C ASP A 75 -66.98 -29.28 -11.54
N PHE A 76 -66.91 -29.61 -12.83
CA PHE A 76 -67.78 -29.00 -13.83
C PHE A 76 -69.09 -29.79 -13.84
N PRO A 77 -70.24 -29.18 -13.47
CA PRO A 77 -71.51 -29.86 -13.59
C PRO A 77 -71.87 -30.00 -15.07
N GLU A 78 -72.02 -31.26 -15.52
CA GLU A 78 -72.81 -31.62 -16.70
C GLU A 78 -74.19 -30.95 -16.59
N ARG A 79 -74.41 -29.89 -17.36
CA ARG A 79 -75.75 -29.36 -17.59
C ARG A 79 -76.40 -30.15 -18.71
N ASN A 80 -77.40 -30.94 -18.34
CA ASN A 80 -78.41 -31.54 -19.20
C ASN A 80 -78.92 -30.56 -20.29
N PRO A 81 -79.12 -31.02 -21.53
CA PRO A 81 -79.83 -30.24 -22.54
C PRO A 81 -81.34 -30.24 -22.22
N ILE A 82 -81.86 -29.09 -21.79
CA ILE A 82 -83.30 -28.86 -21.73
C ILE A 82 -83.82 -28.66 -23.15
N SER A 83 -84.61 -29.64 -23.55
CA SER A 83 -85.50 -29.66 -24.70
C SER A 83 -86.63 -28.63 -24.60
N MET A 84 -87.04 -28.12 -25.76
CA MET A 84 -88.25 -27.33 -26.10
C MET A 84 -88.25 -25.83 -25.74
N VAL A 85 -88.32 -24.96 -26.76
CA VAL A 85 -89.55 -24.22 -27.13
C VAL A 85 -89.41 -23.76 -28.60
N THR A 86 -90.22 -24.34 -29.48
CA THR A 86 -90.53 -23.82 -30.81
C THR A 86 -91.50 -22.64 -30.67
N GLY A 87 -91.08 -21.43 -31.04
CA GLY A 87 -91.90 -20.24 -30.96
C GLY A 87 -91.36 -19.11 -31.83
N THR A 88 -91.82 -19.10 -33.09
CA THR A 88 -91.98 -17.97 -34.01
C THR A 88 -91.46 -16.59 -33.59
N THR A 89 -90.53 -16.01 -34.37
CA THR A 89 -90.58 -14.68 -35.02
C THR A 89 -89.17 -14.31 -35.50
N GLU A 90 -89.04 -13.87 -36.75
CA GLU A 90 -87.77 -13.58 -37.44
C GLU A 90 -86.93 -12.45 -36.79
N ASP A 91 -87.48 -11.71 -35.82
CA ASP A 91 -86.82 -10.59 -35.15
C ASP A 91 -85.80 -10.99 -34.06
N THR A 92 -85.81 -12.24 -33.58
CA THR A 92 -84.89 -12.72 -32.52
C THR A 92 -83.54 -13.22 -33.04
N LYS A 93 -83.45 -13.63 -34.31
CA LYS A 93 -82.18 -14.06 -34.93
C LYS A 93 -81.23 -12.89 -35.13
N THR A 94 -81.76 -11.72 -35.48
CA THR A 94 -80.99 -10.49 -35.69
C THR A 94 -80.36 -10.02 -34.37
N ALA A 95 -81.15 -10.01 -33.29
CA ALA A 95 -80.66 -9.65 -31.96
C ALA A 95 -79.60 -10.64 -31.42
N HIS A 96 -79.73 -11.93 -31.69
CA HIS A 96 -78.73 -12.92 -31.28
C HIS A 96 -77.41 -12.76 -32.07
N MET A 97 -77.50 -12.47 -33.37
CA MET A 97 -76.32 -12.23 -34.21
C MET A 97 -75.59 -10.93 -33.83
N GLU A 98 -76.31 -9.86 -33.48
CA GLU A 98 -75.72 -8.63 -32.93
C GLU A 98 -75.03 -8.86 -31.57
N GLN A 99 -75.64 -9.69 -30.70
CA GLN A 99 -75.04 -10.06 -29.43
C GLN A 99 -73.75 -10.89 -29.63
N GLU A 100 -73.72 -11.83 -30.58
CA GLU A 100 -72.50 -12.57 -30.92
C GLU A 100 -71.40 -11.68 -31.52
N LEU A 101 -71.75 -10.71 -32.36
CA LEU A 101 -70.81 -9.73 -32.91
C LEU A 101 -70.21 -8.85 -31.81
N MET A 102 -71.02 -8.38 -30.87
CA MET A 102 -70.56 -7.59 -29.73
C MET A 102 -69.63 -8.39 -28.82
N VAL A 103 -69.94 -9.67 -28.55
CA VAL A 103 -69.05 -10.56 -27.77
C VAL A 103 -67.74 -10.81 -28.51
N ARG A 104 -67.76 -10.99 -29.84
CA ARG A 104 -66.54 -11.12 -30.65
C ARG A 104 -65.69 -9.87 -30.61
N ASP A 105 -66.28 -8.69 -30.74
CA ASP A 105 -65.54 -7.42 -30.69
C ASP A 105 -64.89 -7.19 -29.33
N VAL A 106 -65.60 -7.46 -28.23
CA VAL A 106 -65.05 -7.40 -26.87
C VAL A 106 -63.90 -8.40 -26.71
N THR A 107 -64.04 -9.62 -27.25
CA THR A 107 -62.99 -10.65 -27.18
C THR A 107 -61.76 -10.25 -28.00
N ILE A 108 -61.95 -9.69 -29.20
CA ILE A 108 -60.86 -9.19 -30.04
C ILE A 108 -60.14 -8.02 -29.36
N GLN A 109 -60.89 -7.12 -28.72
CA GLN A 109 -60.32 -5.99 -28.00
C GLN A 109 -59.52 -6.44 -26.76
N ALA A 110 -60.02 -7.43 -26.02
CA ALA A 110 -59.30 -8.05 -24.91
C ALA A 110 -58.00 -8.71 -25.38
N LEU A 111 -58.04 -9.52 -26.46
CA LEU A 111 -56.85 -10.14 -27.04
C LEU A 111 -55.84 -9.10 -27.57
N LYS A 112 -56.32 -7.96 -28.07
CA LYS A 112 -55.46 -6.86 -28.51
C LYS A 112 -54.75 -6.19 -27.33
N MET A 113 -55.47 -5.97 -26.22
CA MET A 113 -54.86 -5.46 -24.98
C MET A 113 -53.85 -6.46 -24.40
N ASP A 114 -54.18 -7.75 -24.38
CA ASP A 114 -53.27 -8.80 -23.91
C ASP A 114 -52.00 -8.88 -24.77
N ASN A 115 -52.12 -8.75 -26.09
CA ASN A 115 -50.97 -8.69 -26.99
C ASN A 115 -50.12 -7.43 -26.78
N GLN A 116 -50.74 -6.28 -26.47
CA GLN A 116 -50.00 -5.05 -26.13
C GLN A 116 -49.27 -5.19 -24.79
N ASN A 117 -49.92 -5.77 -23.79
CA ASN A 117 -49.32 -6.06 -22.48
C ASN A 117 -48.14 -7.04 -22.63
N MET A 118 -48.30 -8.09 -23.45
CA MET A 118 -47.23 -9.04 -23.76
C MET A 118 -46.07 -8.36 -24.49
N ALA A 119 -46.34 -7.48 -25.45
CA ALA A 119 -45.30 -6.73 -26.15
C ALA A 119 -44.49 -5.84 -25.18
N SER A 120 -45.17 -5.12 -24.29
CA SER A 120 -44.52 -4.30 -23.25
C SER A 120 -43.68 -5.15 -22.29
N LEU A 121 -44.18 -6.32 -21.90
CA LEU A 121 -43.43 -7.24 -21.03
C LEU A 121 -42.19 -7.81 -21.71
N VAL A 122 -42.28 -8.13 -23.01
CA VAL A 122 -41.13 -8.58 -23.81
C VAL A 122 -40.08 -7.49 -23.93
N GLU A 123 -40.47 -6.23 -24.10
CA GLU A 123 -39.55 -5.09 -24.14
C GLU A 123 -38.86 -4.87 -22.79
N GLU A 124 -39.62 -4.92 -21.68
CA GLU A 124 -39.07 -4.82 -20.33
C GLU A 124 -38.08 -5.96 -20.01
N LEU A 125 -38.42 -7.20 -20.38
CA LEU A 125 -37.53 -8.35 -20.25
C LEU A 125 -36.29 -8.19 -21.12
N GLY A 126 -36.43 -7.65 -22.33
CA GLY A 126 -35.32 -7.33 -23.23
C GLY A 126 -34.33 -6.34 -22.60
N ALA A 127 -34.83 -5.27 -21.97
CA ALA A 127 -34.01 -4.30 -21.24
C ALA A 127 -33.29 -4.95 -20.05
N LYS A 128 -34.01 -5.73 -19.22
CA LYS A 128 -33.41 -6.46 -18.08
C LYS A 128 -32.30 -7.43 -18.50
N ILE A 129 -32.47 -8.12 -19.63
CA ILE A 129 -31.43 -9.02 -20.18
C ILE A 129 -30.18 -8.22 -20.61
N GLN A 130 -30.36 -7.04 -21.22
CA GLN A 130 -29.25 -6.18 -21.60
C GLN A 130 -28.48 -5.65 -20.37
N ASP A 131 -29.19 -5.27 -19.31
CA ASP A 131 -28.60 -4.83 -18.05
C ASP A 131 -27.80 -5.96 -17.39
N LEU A 132 -28.37 -7.16 -17.28
CA LEU A 132 -27.67 -8.34 -16.76
C LEU A 132 -26.43 -8.69 -17.61
N ALA A 133 -26.49 -8.52 -18.93
CA ALA A 133 -25.34 -8.71 -19.80
C ALA A 133 -24.26 -7.62 -19.61
N ALA A 134 -24.64 -6.39 -19.25
CA ALA A 134 -23.69 -5.34 -18.88
C ALA A 134 -23.03 -5.63 -17.52
N GLU A 135 -23.80 -6.07 -16.53
CA GLU A 135 -23.30 -6.49 -15.22
C GLU A 135 -22.34 -7.67 -15.33
N SER A 136 -22.68 -8.70 -16.12
CA SER A 136 -21.81 -9.86 -16.38
C SER A 136 -20.47 -9.44 -17.00
N ARG A 137 -20.48 -8.49 -17.95
CA ARG A 137 -19.25 -7.92 -18.53
C ARG A 137 -18.41 -7.16 -17.50
N ASN A 138 -19.06 -6.42 -16.59
CA ASN A 138 -18.36 -5.71 -15.51
C ASN A 138 -17.77 -6.69 -14.48
N ALA A 139 -18.48 -7.76 -14.14
CA ALA A 139 -17.99 -8.83 -13.29
C ALA A 139 -16.75 -9.51 -13.90
N ALA A 140 -16.75 -9.79 -15.21
CA ALA A 140 -15.59 -10.35 -15.90
C ALA A 140 -14.38 -9.39 -15.87
N LYS A 141 -14.59 -8.08 -16.04
CA LYS A 141 -13.52 -7.07 -15.90
C LYS A 141 -12.94 -7.05 -14.48
N LEU A 142 -13.79 -7.11 -13.46
CA LEU A 142 -13.36 -7.17 -12.06
C LEU A 142 -12.58 -8.46 -11.76
N GLN A 143 -13.03 -9.59 -12.29
CA GLN A 143 -12.33 -10.87 -12.14
C GLN A 143 -10.92 -10.83 -12.75
N ASN A 144 -10.77 -10.24 -13.94
CA ASN A 144 -9.46 -10.07 -14.57
C ASN A 144 -8.55 -9.14 -13.77
N LYS A 145 -9.10 -8.05 -13.21
CA LYS A 145 -8.36 -7.15 -12.33
C LYS A 145 -7.92 -7.85 -11.04
N SER A 146 -8.79 -8.69 -10.45
CA SER A 146 -8.44 -9.51 -9.28
C SER A 146 -7.29 -10.46 -9.57
N LYS A 147 -7.34 -11.19 -10.69
CA LYS A 147 -6.25 -12.09 -11.12
C LYS A 147 -4.93 -11.35 -11.34
N HIS A 148 -4.99 -10.14 -11.89
CA HIS A 148 -3.79 -9.31 -12.08
C HIS A 148 -3.17 -8.90 -10.73
N LEU A 149 -3.99 -8.43 -9.79
CA LEU A 149 -3.53 -8.06 -8.44
C LEU A 149 -2.98 -9.27 -7.66
N GLU A 150 -3.59 -10.44 -7.80
CA GLU A 150 -3.06 -11.68 -7.21
C GLU A 150 -1.66 -12.01 -7.73
N LYS A 151 -1.44 -11.84 -9.04
CA LYS A 151 -0.12 -12.02 -9.66
C LYS A 151 0.90 -11.02 -9.12
N GLU A 152 0.55 -9.74 -9.00
CA GLU A 152 1.43 -8.73 -8.41
C GLU A 152 1.76 -9.02 -6.94
N ILE A 153 0.78 -9.48 -6.15
CA ILE A 153 1.01 -9.90 -4.75
C ILE A 153 1.98 -11.09 -4.70
N GLN A 154 1.87 -12.04 -5.62
CA GLN A 154 2.77 -13.19 -5.70
C GLN A 154 4.20 -12.75 -6.08
N GLU A 155 4.35 -11.83 -7.03
CA GLU A 155 5.65 -11.25 -7.41
C GLU A 155 6.29 -10.49 -6.25
N MET A 156 5.52 -9.66 -5.51
CA MET A 156 6.01 -8.97 -4.32
C MET A 156 6.43 -9.94 -3.21
N ARG A 157 5.71 -11.06 -3.01
CA ARG A 157 6.12 -12.11 -2.06
C ARG A 157 7.43 -12.77 -2.45
N GLN A 158 7.65 -13.02 -3.74
CA GLN A 158 8.93 -13.54 -4.24
C GLN A 158 10.06 -12.56 -4.00
N GLN A 159 9.85 -11.26 -4.28
CA GLN A 159 10.84 -10.21 -3.99
C GLN A 159 11.15 -10.08 -2.50
N LEU A 160 10.16 -10.22 -1.62
CA LEU A 160 10.39 -10.21 -0.18
C LEU A 160 11.22 -11.42 0.26
N SER A 161 10.97 -12.59 -0.33
CA SER A 161 11.75 -13.79 -0.04
C SER A 161 13.20 -13.66 -0.49
N THR A 162 13.48 -13.06 -1.64
CA THR A 162 14.86 -12.82 -2.09
C THR A 162 15.56 -11.78 -1.21
N PHE A 163 14.85 -10.73 -0.78
CA PHE A 163 15.39 -9.73 0.13
C PHE A 163 15.75 -10.33 1.50
N ASN A 164 14.90 -11.20 2.06
CA ASN A 164 15.19 -11.88 3.32
C ASN A 164 16.41 -12.80 3.22
N LEU A 165 16.60 -13.48 2.08
CA LEU A 165 17.80 -14.28 1.82
C LEU A 165 19.05 -13.40 1.77
N GLN A 166 19.00 -12.26 1.08
CA GLN A 166 20.11 -11.29 1.02
C GLN A 166 20.46 -10.75 2.41
N ARG A 167 19.46 -10.47 3.25
CA ARG A 167 19.68 -10.04 4.63
C ARG A 167 20.38 -11.12 5.45
N SER A 168 19.95 -12.38 5.34
CA SER A 168 20.62 -13.51 6.00
C SER A 168 22.07 -13.67 5.55
N GLN A 169 22.36 -13.50 4.26
CA GLN A 169 23.72 -13.53 3.72
C GLN A 169 24.57 -12.36 4.26
N PHE A 170 23.98 -11.18 4.43
CA PHE A 170 24.65 -10.03 5.02
C PHE A 170 24.98 -10.25 6.50
N ASP A 171 24.04 -10.81 7.26
CA ASP A 171 24.25 -11.14 8.68
C ASP A 171 25.35 -12.20 8.85
N GLU A 172 25.38 -13.22 7.97
CA GLU A 172 26.45 -14.22 7.93
C GLU A 172 27.81 -13.61 7.57
N ALA A 173 27.86 -12.70 6.58
CA ALA A 173 29.09 -11.99 6.22
C ALA A 173 29.63 -11.11 7.37
N ASN A 174 28.74 -10.47 8.14
CA ASN A 174 29.14 -9.71 9.33
C ASN A 174 29.72 -10.62 10.41
N LYS A 175 29.09 -11.78 10.64
CA LYS A 175 29.61 -12.77 11.59
C LYS A 175 31.01 -13.27 11.19
N ILE A 176 31.21 -13.57 9.91
CA ILE A 176 32.53 -13.97 9.37
C ILE A 176 33.56 -12.84 9.58
N GLN A 177 33.17 -11.58 9.41
CA GLN A 177 34.05 -10.44 9.63
C GLN A 177 34.42 -10.26 11.11
N GLU A 178 33.49 -10.49 12.03
CA GLU A 178 33.75 -10.47 13.48
C GLU A 178 34.72 -11.59 13.88
N GLU A 179 34.51 -12.81 13.37
CA GLU A 179 35.41 -13.96 13.60
C GLU A 179 36.82 -13.68 13.05
N LYS A 180 36.91 -13.07 11.86
CA LYS A 180 38.19 -12.63 11.28
C LYS A 180 38.91 -11.61 12.17
N ASN A 181 38.20 -10.58 12.66
CA ASN A 181 38.78 -9.57 13.55
C ASN A 181 39.28 -10.20 14.86
N ALA A 182 38.53 -11.16 15.42
CA ALA A 182 38.93 -11.88 16.62
C ALA A 182 40.20 -12.73 16.40
N LEU A 183 40.30 -13.39 15.25
CA LEU A 183 41.50 -14.14 14.85
C LEU A 183 42.72 -13.24 14.63
N GLU A 184 42.54 -12.08 13.99
CA GLU A 184 43.61 -11.09 13.82
C GLU A 184 44.14 -10.60 15.17
N HIS A 185 43.24 -10.29 16.11
CA HIS A 185 43.61 -9.90 17.47
C HIS A 185 44.34 -11.02 18.23
N ALA A 186 43.86 -12.27 18.15
CA ALA A 186 44.53 -13.41 18.77
C ALA A 186 45.92 -13.67 18.18
N ASN A 187 46.10 -13.47 16.87
CA ASN A 187 47.40 -13.56 16.22
C ASN A 187 48.36 -12.43 16.68
N GLN A 188 47.85 -11.22 16.87
CA GLN A 188 48.64 -10.11 17.39
C GLN A 188 49.16 -10.39 18.81
N GLN A 189 48.30 -10.91 19.70
CA GLN A 189 48.71 -11.35 21.04
C GLN A 189 49.78 -12.46 21.00
N ARG A 190 49.67 -13.41 20.06
CA ARG A 190 50.70 -14.45 19.87
C ARG A 190 52.04 -13.86 19.43
N LEU A 191 52.05 -12.86 18.56
CA LEU A 191 53.26 -12.18 18.12
C LEU A 191 53.96 -11.45 19.28
N GLU A 192 53.21 -10.74 20.13
CA GLU A 192 53.74 -10.09 21.33
C GLU A 192 54.36 -11.11 22.31
N LYS A 193 53.73 -12.27 22.48
CA LYS A 193 54.26 -13.37 23.28
C LYS A 193 55.55 -13.95 22.70
N ILE A 194 55.65 -14.06 21.38
CA ILE A 194 56.88 -14.50 20.71
C ILE A 194 58.01 -13.50 20.96
N GLU A 195 57.73 -12.19 20.90
CA GLU A 195 58.77 -11.17 21.09
C GLU A 195 59.27 -11.11 22.53
N THR A 196 58.38 -11.25 23.51
CA THR A 196 58.78 -11.38 24.93
C THR A 196 59.61 -12.64 25.18
N LEU A 197 59.26 -13.78 24.60
CA LEU A 197 60.07 -15.00 24.68
C LEU A 197 61.46 -14.82 24.03
N LYS A 198 61.55 -14.14 22.87
CA LYS A 198 62.83 -13.81 22.25
C LYS A 198 63.70 -12.95 23.16
N GLN A 199 63.13 -11.95 23.83
CA GLN A 199 63.87 -11.12 24.79
C GLN A 199 64.40 -11.95 25.97
N GLN A 200 63.60 -12.86 26.51
CA GLN A 200 64.04 -13.79 27.57
C GLN A 200 65.21 -14.67 27.12
N ILE A 201 65.15 -15.22 25.89
CA ILE A 201 66.25 -16.01 25.32
C ILE A 201 67.53 -15.18 25.21
N ARG A 202 67.46 -13.90 24.80
CA ARG A 202 68.65 -13.02 24.74
C ARG A 202 69.30 -12.84 26.11
N VAL A 203 68.49 -12.62 27.15
CA VAL A 203 68.98 -12.48 28.53
C VAL A 203 69.66 -13.76 29.00
N LEU A 204 69.03 -14.92 28.80
CA LEU A 204 69.60 -16.22 29.19
C LEU A 204 70.92 -16.51 28.47
N ARG A 205 71.03 -16.20 27.17
CA ARG A 205 72.28 -16.33 26.42
C ARG A 205 73.40 -15.44 26.98
N ALA A 206 73.09 -14.19 27.32
CA ALA A 206 74.07 -13.28 27.93
C ALA A 206 74.57 -13.78 29.29
N GLN A 207 73.67 -14.34 30.11
CA GLN A 207 74.02 -14.96 31.39
C GLN A 207 74.91 -16.19 31.24
N SER A 208 74.61 -17.07 30.26
CA SER A 208 75.44 -18.23 29.96
C SER A 208 76.85 -17.82 29.54
N TRP A 209 76.95 -16.87 28.60
CA TRP A 209 78.23 -16.38 28.12
C TRP A 209 79.10 -15.77 29.24
N ALA A 210 78.49 -15.06 30.18
CA ALA A 210 79.20 -14.53 31.34
C ALA A 210 79.76 -15.63 32.26
N LYS A 211 79.04 -16.75 32.43
CA LYS A 211 79.53 -17.93 33.18
C LYS A 211 80.69 -18.60 32.47
N ASP A 212 80.62 -18.77 31.16
CA ASP A 212 81.69 -19.39 30.38
C ASP A 212 82.99 -18.56 30.47
N LYS A 213 82.89 -17.23 30.42
CA LYS A 213 84.02 -16.32 30.65
C LYS A 213 84.62 -16.41 32.07
N GLN A 214 83.79 -16.65 33.09
CA GLN A 214 84.28 -16.86 34.46
C GLN A 214 85.02 -18.20 34.61
N LEU A 215 84.58 -19.25 33.91
CA LEU A 215 85.25 -20.54 33.90
C LEU A 215 86.59 -20.46 33.16
N GLU A 216 86.64 -19.77 32.02
CA GLU A 216 87.87 -19.50 31.28
C GLU A 216 88.89 -18.70 32.11
N ALA A 217 88.43 -17.74 32.93
CA ALA A 217 89.28 -17.00 33.86
C ALA A 217 89.82 -17.87 35.02
N LYS A 218 89.04 -18.88 35.47
CA LYS A 218 89.48 -19.85 36.49
C LYS A 218 90.48 -20.86 35.93
N ASP A 219 90.28 -21.31 34.68
CA ASP A 219 91.16 -22.27 34.03
C ASP A 219 92.52 -21.65 33.68
N ASN A 220 92.54 -20.37 33.31
CA ASN A 220 93.77 -19.59 33.11
C ASN A 220 94.51 -19.26 34.41
N ALA A 221 93.87 -19.35 35.58
CA ALA A 221 94.52 -19.18 36.89
C ALA A 221 95.22 -20.47 37.37
N MET A 222 94.88 -21.65 36.83
CA MET A 222 95.49 -22.93 37.19
C MET A 222 96.76 -23.29 36.40
N LYS A 223 97.04 -22.63 35.26
CA LYS A 223 98.14 -23.02 34.34
C LYS A 223 99.50 -22.32 34.58
N LYS A 224 99.75 -21.74 35.76
CA LYS A 224 101.05 -21.17 36.13
C LYS A 224 101.64 -21.87 37.36
N GLN A 225 102.17 -23.08 37.18
CA GLN A 225 103.21 -23.59 38.08
C GLN A 225 104.13 -24.62 37.41
N ASP A 226 105.40 -24.23 37.37
CA ASP A 226 106.65 -24.98 37.32
C ASP A 226 107.06 -25.79 36.07
N LEU A 227 108.28 -25.48 35.62
CA LEU A 227 109.14 -26.23 34.72
C LEU A 227 110.56 -26.22 35.32
N GLN A 228 111.25 -27.36 35.36
CA GLN A 228 112.66 -27.60 34.97
C GLN A 228 113.21 -28.96 35.49
N PRO A 229 114.33 -29.54 34.96
CA PRO A 229 114.36 -30.41 33.78
C PRO A 229 115.22 -31.70 33.99
N SER A 230 115.51 -32.42 32.90
CA SER A 230 116.49 -33.55 32.78
C SER A 230 115.91 -34.95 32.48
N ALA A 231 114.87 -35.01 31.63
CA ALA A 231 114.45 -36.21 30.88
C ALA A 231 114.20 -35.88 29.38
N GLU A 232 114.81 -34.80 28.91
CA GLU A 232 114.31 -33.98 27.80
C GLU A 232 114.37 -34.63 26.41
N LEU A 233 115.14 -35.69 26.17
CA LEU A 233 115.29 -36.25 24.81
C LEU A 233 114.26 -37.35 24.49
N PHE A 234 113.85 -38.15 25.49
CA PHE A 234 112.81 -39.16 25.32
C PHE A 234 111.42 -38.54 25.48
N ASP A 235 111.30 -37.58 26.42
CA ASP A 235 110.11 -36.74 26.55
C ASP A 235 109.92 -35.84 25.33
N LEU A 236 110.98 -35.34 24.65
CA LEU A 236 110.79 -34.64 23.37
C LEU A 236 110.14 -35.52 22.32
N LYS A 237 110.46 -36.82 22.29
CA LYS A 237 109.92 -37.73 21.28
C LYS A 237 108.47 -38.08 21.56
N ILE A 238 108.12 -38.31 22.83
CA ILE A 238 106.74 -38.50 23.28
C ILE A 238 105.94 -37.21 23.11
N THR A 239 106.49 -36.05 23.47
CA THR A 239 105.83 -34.75 23.27
C THR A 239 105.72 -34.39 21.80
N ASN A 240 106.66 -34.74 20.93
CA ASN A 240 106.52 -34.51 19.49
C ASN A 240 105.47 -35.44 18.87
N GLN A 241 105.38 -36.70 19.30
CA GLN A 241 104.24 -37.57 18.94
C GLN A 241 102.91 -37.04 19.49
N LYS A 242 102.90 -36.52 20.72
CA LYS A 242 101.72 -35.92 21.34
C LYS A 242 101.30 -34.64 20.61
N LEU A 243 102.25 -33.79 20.26
CA LEU A 243 102.03 -32.58 19.45
C LEU A 243 101.59 -32.94 18.03
N GLN A 244 102.07 -34.03 17.43
CA GLN A 244 101.57 -34.51 16.15
C GLN A 244 100.13 -35.01 16.26
N SER A 245 99.78 -35.72 17.33
CA SER A 245 98.39 -36.10 17.60
C SER A 245 97.51 -34.87 17.86
N GLU A 246 98.03 -33.86 18.54
CA GLU A 246 97.33 -32.62 18.86
C GLU A 246 97.16 -31.71 17.63
N ILE A 247 98.16 -31.67 16.75
CA ILE A 247 98.04 -31.03 15.43
C ILE A 247 97.00 -31.77 14.59
N ALA A 248 96.98 -33.11 14.62
CA ALA A 248 95.98 -33.89 13.91
C ALA A 248 94.56 -33.64 14.46
N THR A 249 94.37 -33.56 15.78
CA THR A 249 93.07 -33.24 16.40
C THR A 249 92.65 -31.81 16.10
N LEU A 250 93.54 -30.82 16.24
CA LEU A 250 93.26 -29.42 15.91
C LEU A 250 92.94 -29.24 14.42
N THR A 251 93.55 -30.04 13.54
CA THR A 251 93.23 -30.03 12.11
C THR A 251 91.87 -30.66 11.83
N ALA A 252 91.46 -31.67 12.61
CA ALA A 252 90.13 -32.27 12.54
C ALA A 252 89.05 -31.31 13.08
N GLU A 253 89.26 -30.69 14.25
CA GLU A 253 88.38 -29.66 14.82
C GLU A 253 88.23 -28.49 13.86
N LYS A 254 89.32 -27.99 13.26
CA LYS A 254 89.25 -26.92 12.26
C LYS A 254 88.43 -27.30 11.01
N ARG A 255 88.44 -28.58 10.61
CA ARG A 255 87.57 -29.06 9.52
C ARG A 255 86.12 -29.14 9.95
N GLU A 256 85.85 -29.61 11.17
CA GLU A 256 84.51 -29.65 11.75
C GLU A 256 83.92 -28.24 11.87
N ASP A 257 84.69 -27.27 12.38
CA ASP A 257 84.32 -25.85 12.42
C ASP A 257 84.01 -25.28 11.03
N GLN A 258 84.79 -25.68 10.01
CA GLN A 258 84.54 -25.24 8.64
C GLN A 258 83.24 -25.81 8.08
N ASP A 259 82.91 -27.06 8.39
CA ASP A 259 81.69 -27.70 7.95
C ASP A 259 80.47 -27.18 8.72
N GLU A 260 80.60 -26.92 10.02
CA GLU A 260 79.59 -26.21 10.81
C GLU A 260 79.35 -24.80 10.28
N LYS A 261 80.41 -24.06 9.94
CA LYS A 261 80.28 -22.72 9.32
C LYS A 261 79.53 -22.79 7.99
N LYS A 262 79.82 -23.77 7.12
CA LYS A 262 79.07 -23.96 5.86
C LYS A 262 77.59 -24.27 6.13
N LYS A 263 77.30 -25.12 7.12
CA LYS A 263 75.94 -25.44 7.53
C LYS A 263 75.20 -24.19 8.02
N LEU A 264 75.79 -23.40 8.91
CA LEU A 264 75.21 -22.14 9.40
C LEU A 264 74.96 -21.13 8.28
N VAL A 265 75.86 -21.03 7.29
CA VAL A 265 75.64 -20.20 6.10
C VAL A 265 74.44 -20.70 5.28
N SER A 266 74.29 -22.01 5.11
CA SER A 266 73.14 -22.58 4.40
C SER A 266 71.81 -22.34 5.13
N GLU A 267 71.79 -22.50 6.46
CA GLU A 267 70.62 -22.21 7.30
C GLU A 267 70.26 -20.72 7.28
N ARG A 268 71.27 -19.84 7.35
CA ARG A 268 71.07 -18.39 7.19
C ARG A 268 70.42 -18.06 5.84
N ASN A 269 70.94 -18.61 4.74
CA ASN A 269 70.39 -18.35 3.40
C ASN A 269 68.96 -18.87 3.27
N PHE A 270 68.66 -20.04 3.82
CA PHE A 270 67.30 -20.57 3.88
C PHE A 270 66.35 -19.65 4.67
N HIS A 271 66.77 -19.20 5.85
CA HIS A 271 65.96 -18.27 6.66
C HIS A 271 65.77 -16.92 5.98
N GLN A 272 66.79 -16.41 5.28
CA GLN A 272 66.70 -15.17 4.52
C GLN A 272 65.66 -15.30 3.39
N ALA A 273 65.73 -16.37 2.58
CA ALA A 273 64.74 -16.61 1.52
C ALA A 273 63.31 -16.77 2.10
N LYS A 274 63.17 -17.40 3.27
CA LYS A 274 61.88 -17.50 3.97
C LYS A 274 61.36 -16.13 4.41
N CYS A 275 62.22 -15.25 4.91
CA CYS A 275 61.83 -13.89 5.29
C CYS A 275 61.41 -13.06 4.07
N GLU A 276 62.12 -13.17 2.94
CA GLU A 276 61.78 -12.49 1.68
C GLU A 276 60.42 -12.95 1.15
N ASN A 277 60.15 -14.26 1.14
CA ASN A 277 58.84 -14.79 0.72
C ASN A 277 57.70 -14.32 1.62
N LEU A 278 57.89 -14.33 2.95
CA LEU A 278 56.88 -13.82 3.88
C LEU A 278 56.64 -12.31 3.72
N ALA A 279 57.67 -11.54 3.41
CA ALA A 279 57.53 -10.11 3.14
C ALA A 279 56.65 -9.86 1.90
N PHE A 280 56.86 -10.62 0.83
CA PHE A 280 56.05 -10.55 -0.38
C PHE A 280 54.58 -10.94 -0.12
N GLU A 281 54.34 -11.99 0.67
CA GLU A 281 52.98 -12.40 1.04
C GLU A 281 52.24 -11.33 1.86
N VAL A 282 52.93 -10.70 2.82
CA VAL A 282 52.38 -9.59 3.61
C VAL A 282 52.06 -8.37 2.73
N GLU A 283 52.91 -8.06 1.75
CA GLU A 283 52.65 -6.98 0.80
C GLU A 283 51.42 -7.27 -0.08
N SER A 284 51.30 -8.48 -0.61
CA SER A 284 50.14 -8.93 -1.39
C SER A 284 48.85 -8.83 -0.58
N LEU A 285 48.83 -9.35 0.65
CA LEU A 285 47.66 -9.30 1.54
C LEU A 285 47.29 -7.86 1.92
N ASN A 286 48.27 -6.96 2.07
CA ASN A 286 47.99 -5.54 2.29
C ASN A 286 47.34 -4.88 1.06
N GLY A 287 47.75 -5.27 -0.15
CA GLY A 287 47.09 -4.86 -1.39
C GLY A 287 45.62 -5.28 -1.43
N GLU A 288 45.34 -6.55 -1.16
CA GLU A 288 43.98 -7.09 -1.09
C GLU A 288 43.13 -6.38 -0.02
N ARG A 289 43.69 -6.16 1.17
CA ARG A 289 43.00 -5.46 2.26
C ARG A 289 42.62 -4.02 1.88
N THR A 290 43.49 -3.34 1.14
CA THR A 290 43.26 -1.97 0.68
C THR A 290 42.16 -1.93 -0.38
N SER A 291 42.18 -2.88 -1.33
CA SER A 291 41.13 -3.07 -2.33
C SER A 291 39.77 -3.35 -1.68
N LEU A 292 39.73 -4.26 -0.69
CA LEU A 292 38.51 -4.58 0.06
C LEU A 292 37.95 -3.37 0.82
N ARG A 293 38.80 -2.53 1.41
CA ARG A 293 38.34 -1.27 2.03
C ARG A 293 37.70 -0.33 1.02
N ALA A 294 38.31 -0.15 -0.15
CA ALA A 294 37.76 0.68 -1.21
C ALA A 294 36.40 0.16 -1.69
N HIS A 295 36.27 -1.16 -1.87
CA HIS A 295 35.01 -1.78 -2.24
C HIS A 295 33.93 -1.62 -1.17
N ARG A 296 34.28 -1.79 0.12
CA ARG A 296 33.36 -1.54 1.24
C ARG A 296 32.88 -0.09 1.26
N GLN A 297 33.78 0.86 1.02
CA GLN A 297 33.43 2.28 0.98
C GLN A 297 32.43 2.60 -0.15
N LEU A 298 32.65 2.03 -1.34
CA LEU A 298 31.73 2.16 -2.47
C LEU A 298 30.33 1.60 -2.13
N LEU A 299 30.27 0.44 -1.48
CA LEU A 299 28.99 -0.15 -1.06
C LEU A 299 28.25 0.73 -0.03
N ILE A 300 28.98 1.36 0.89
CA ILE A 300 28.40 2.31 1.85
C ILE A 300 27.79 3.51 1.12
N GLU A 301 28.51 4.09 0.15
CA GLU A 301 28.04 5.23 -0.64
C GLU A 301 26.81 4.87 -1.47
N GLN A 302 26.81 3.70 -2.12
CA GLN A 302 25.66 3.19 -2.86
C GLN A 302 24.44 2.97 -1.95
N HIS A 303 24.64 2.41 -0.76
CA HIS A 303 23.57 2.23 0.20
C HIS A 303 22.99 3.57 0.68
N GLN A 304 23.85 4.55 0.99
CA GLN A 304 23.40 5.89 1.37
C GLN A 304 22.61 6.58 0.25
N GLN A 305 23.05 6.43 -1.00
CA GLN A 305 22.35 6.96 -2.17
C GLN A 305 20.96 6.34 -2.32
N MET A 306 20.87 5.00 -2.23
CA MET A 306 19.59 4.28 -2.26
C MET A 306 18.65 4.75 -1.14
N MET A 307 19.16 4.97 0.07
CA MET A 307 18.36 5.46 1.19
C MET A 307 17.84 6.88 0.96
N LYS A 308 18.63 7.78 0.37
CA LYS A 308 18.18 9.13 -0.03
C LYS A 308 17.08 9.08 -1.09
N GLU A 309 17.24 8.23 -2.11
CA GLU A 309 16.23 8.04 -3.16
C GLU A 309 14.93 7.49 -2.60
N LYS A 310 15.01 6.50 -1.70
CA LYS A 310 13.85 5.95 -1.00
C LYS A 310 13.15 7.02 -0.15
N GLN A 311 13.90 7.84 0.57
CA GLN A 311 13.32 8.91 1.38
C GLN A 311 12.66 9.99 0.52
N GLY A 312 13.28 10.37 -0.61
CA GLY A 312 12.67 11.27 -1.59
C GLY A 312 11.38 10.70 -2.20
N SER A 313 11.35 9.40 -2.50
CA SER A 313 10.14 8.73 -3.00
C SER A 313 9.00 8.72 -1.98
N VAL A 314 9.32 8.51 -0.69
CA VAL A 314 8.32 8.55 0.40
C VAL A 314 7.72 9.95 0.55
N VAL A 315 8.55 10.99 0.50
CA VAL A 315 8.07 12.39 0.54
C VAL A 315 7.18 12.70 -0.67
N GLY A 316 7.58 12.28 -1.86
CA GLY A 316 6.78 12.47 -3.08
C GLY A 316 5.44 11.70 -3.06
N ARG A 317 5.37 10.53 -2.43
CA ARG A 317 4.10 9.82 -2.19
C ARG A 317 3.21 10.58 -1.22
N GLY A 318 3.77 11.13 -0.15
CA GLY A 318 3.02 11.91 0.84
C GLY A 318 2.35 13.14 0.24
N THR A 319 3.04 13.87 -0.64
CA THR A 319 2.46 15.03 -1.35
C THR A 319 1.35 14.61 -2.31
N TYR A 320 1.54 13.52 -3.05
CA TYR A 320 0.50 13.00 -3.95
C TYR A 320 -0.76 12.51 -3.20
N GLU A 321 -0.58 11.86 -2.05
CA GLU A 321 -1.69 11.44 -1.20
C GLU A 321 -2.47 12.63 -0.63
N HIS A 322 -1.76 13.70 -0.27
CA HIS A 322 -2.38 14.95 0.18
C HIS A 322 -3.21 15.59 -0.94
N ASP A 323 -2.62 15.82 -2.11
CA ASP A 323 -3.30 16.41 -3.27
C ASP A 323 -4.50 15.56 -3.72
N SER A 324 -4.36 14.23 -3.70
CA SER A 324 -5.46 13.32 -4.00
C SER A 324 -6.60 13.43 -2.96
N GLY A 325 -6.27 13.65 -1.70
CA GLY A 325 -7.23 13.92 -0.63
C GLY A 325 -8.00 15.22 -0.87
N GLU A 326 -7.31 16.30 -1.19
CA GLU A 326 -7.93 17.60 -1.49
C GLU A 326 -8.87 17.52 -2.70
N LEU A 327 -8.43 16.87 -3.78
CA LEU A 327 -9.26 16.68 -4.96
C LEU A 327 -10.51 15.85 -4.69
N ARG A 328 -10.45 14.83 -3.83
CA ARG A 328 -11.64 14.06 -3.42
C ARG A 328 -12.61 14.93 -2.62
N ASN A 329 -12.10 15.74 -1.70
CA ASN A 329 -12.93 16.63 -0.90
C ASN A 329 -13.65 17.67 -1.78
N GLU A 330 -12.94 18.25 -2.75
CA GLU A 330 -13.54 19.21 -3.69
C GLU A 330 -14.59 18.54 -4.60
N LEU A 331 -14.34 17.31 -5.04
CA LEU A 331 -15.30 16.53 -5.84
C LEU A 331 -16.61 16.29 -5.06
N GLU A 332 -16.52 15.89 -3.79
CA GLU A 332 -17.69 15.71 -2.94
C GLU A 332 -18.42 17.04 -2.67
N ARG A 333 -17.67 18.14 -2.48
CA ARG A 333 -18.26 19.48 -2.37
C ARG A 333 -19.04 19.87 -3.62
N LEU A 334 -18.47 19.66 -4.80
CA LEU A 334 -19.12 19.96 -6.08
C LEU A 334 -20.35 19.09 -6.33
N LYS A 335 -20.33 17.81 -5.96
CA LYS A 335 -21.52 16.94 -6.01
C LYS A 335 -22.65 17.46 -5.13
N ALA A 336 -22.34 17.92 -3.92
CA ALA A 336 -23.33 18.50 -3.01
C ALA A 336 -23.96 19.76 -3.61
N ILE A 337 -23.13 20.67 -4.15
CA ILE A 337 -23.61 21.89 -4.82
C ILE A 337 -24.50 21.55 -6.03
N LEU A 338 -24.10 20.57 -6.84
CA LEU A 338 -24.89 20.12 -7.99
C LEU A 338 -26.26 19.63 -7.53
N LYS A 339 -26.31 18.76 -6.52
CA LYS A 339 -27.56 18.22 -5.97
C LYS A 339 -28.49 19.31 -5.45
N ASP A 340 -27.95 20.28 -4.70
CA ASP A 340 -28.72 21.40 -4.17
C ASP A 340 -29.23 22.32 -5.30
N THR A 341 -28.40 22.56 -6.31
CA THR A 341 -28.77 23.37 -7.48
C THR A 341 -29.88 22.70 -8.29
N THR A 342 -29.78 21.40 -8.55
CA THR A 342 -30.84 20.64 -9.24
C THR A 342 -32.15 20.66 -8.46
N LYS A 343 -32.08 20.55 -7.12
CA LYS A 343 -33.28 20.67 -6.27
C LYS A 343 -33.89 22.07 -6.35
N ASN A 344 -33.08 23.12 -6.30
CA ASN A 344 -33.54 24.49 -6.40
C ASN A 344 -34.15 24.79 -7.77
N ASP A 345 -33.53 24.29 -8.84
CA ASP A 345 -34.04 24.39 -10.22
C ASP A 345 -35.41 23.73 -10.34
N LYS A 346 -35.56 22.50 -9.83
CA LYS A 346 -36.86 21.81 -9.78
C LYS A 346 -37.93 22.63 -9.03
N ASN A 347 -37.61 23.12 -7.84
CA ASN A 347 -38.54 23.93 -7.05
C ASN A 347 -38.93 25.24 -7.78
N ALA A 348 -37.99 25.85 -8.52
CA ALA A 348 -38.27 27.05 -9.31
C ALA A 348 -39.21 26.72 -10.47
N LYS A 349 -38.97 25.61 -11.19
CA LYS A 349 -39.84 25.12 -12.27
C LYS A 349 -41.26 24.86 -11.75
N GLU A 350 -41.40 24.16 -10.62
CA GLU A 350 -42.70 23.91 -9.98
C GLU A 350 -43.42 25.23 -9.62
N ALA A 351 -42.73 26.17 -8.96
CA ALA A 351 -43.30 27.46 -8.60
C ALA A 351 -43.74 28.27 -9.84
N MET A 352 -42.93 28.27 -10.91
CA MET A 352 -43.25 28.92 -12.17
C MET A 352 -44.43 28.24 -12.87
N ALA A 353 -44.50 26.91 -12.86
CA ALA A 353 -45.60 26.12 -13.41
C ALA A 353 -46.93 26.47 -12.74
N VAL A 354 -46.95 26.54 -11.41
CA VAL A 354 -48.12 26.95 -10.62
C VAL A 354 -48.52 28.38 -10.96
N ALA A 355 -47.57 29.32 -11.01
CA ALA A 355 -47.86 30.72 -11.33
C ALA A 355 -48.43 30.90 -12.75
N LEU A 356 -47.89 30.19 -13.74
CA LEU A 356 -48.39 30.24 -15.12
C LEU A 356 -49.78 29.62 -15.24
N THR A 357 -50.04 28.54 -14.50
CA THR A 357 -51.37 27.93 -14.41
C THR A 357 -52.39 28.90 -13.81
N GLN A 358 -52.00 29.63 -12.76
CA GLN A 358 -52.83 30.68 -12.16
C GLN A 358 -53.13 31.82 -13.15
N LEU A 359 -52.13 32.25 -13.93
CA LEU A 359 -52.35 33.25 -14.97
C LEU A 359 -53.30 32.77 -16.07
N ASP A 360 -53.24 31.48 -16.45
CA ASP A 360 -54.21 30.88 -17.36
C ASP A 360 -55.62 30.89 -16.79
N LEU A 361 -55.79 30.47 -15.52
CA LEU A 361 -57.07 30.54 -14.82
C LEU A 361 -57.63 31.97 -14.81
N LEU A 362 -56.79 32.97 -14.53
CA LEU A 362 -57.18 34.38 -14.60
C LEU A 362 -57.59 34.81 -16.02
N SER A 363 -56.86 34.35 -17.05
CA SER A 363 -57.19 34.63 -18.45
C SER A 363 -58.56 34.09 -18.85
N PHE A 364 -58.95 32.95 -18.28
CA PHE A 364 -60.26 32.33 -18.46
C PHE A 364 -61.38 33.01 -17.67
N GLY A 365 -61.04 34.00 -16.84
CA GLY A 365 -61.96 34.59 -15.86
C GLY A 365 -62.38 33.62 -14.77
N CYS A 366 -61.60 32.56 -14.53
CA CYS A 366 -61.83 31.63 -13.43
C CYS A 366 -61.30 32.28 -12.13
N GLN A 367 -62.04 32.13 -11.03
CA GLN A 367 -61.53 32.49 -9.72
C GLN A 367 -60.49 31.45 -9.32
N ILE A 368 -59.28 31.89 -8.96
CA ILE A 368 -58.27 30.99 -8.40
C ILE A 368 -58.68 30.70 -6.95
N PHE A 369 -59.12 29.48 -6.67
CA PHE A 369 -59.36 29.04 -5.30
C PHE A 369 -58.14 28.23 -4.84
N THR A 370 -57.31 28.79 -3.97
CA THR A 370 -56.17 28.07 -3.35
C THR A 370 -56.55 27.42 -2.01
N CYS A 371 -57.79 26.93 -1.90
CA CYS A 371 -58.31 26.11 -0.81
C CYS A 371 -58.35 26.71 0.63
N TYR A 372 -57.76 27.87 0.92
CA TYR A 372 -57.73 28.44 2.27
C TYR A 372 -58.99 29.26 2.59
N HIS A 373 -60.14 28.59 2.69
CA HIS A 373 -61.42 29.23 3.03
C HIS A 373 -61.97 28.65 4.32
N LYS A 374 -61.89 29.39 5.44
CA LYS A 374 -62.56 28.98 6.70
C LYS A 374 -64.09 28.92 6.60
N ASN A 375 -64.70 29.42 5.52
CA ASN A 375 -66.13 29.28 5.22
C ASN A 375 -66.44 29.71 3.77
N LEU A 376 -66.74 28.76 2.87
CA LEU A 376 -67.13 29.04 1.48
C LEU A 376 -68.44 29.84 1.36
N SER A 377 -69.30 29.76 2.37
CA SER A 377 -70.56 30.52 2.47
C SER A 377 -70.36 32.04 2.50
N LYS A 378 -69.14 32.52 2.81
CA LYS A 378 -68.78 33.95 2.84
C LYS A 378 -68.08 34.45 1.59
N VAL A 379 -67.74 33.57 0.65
CA VAL A 379 -67.16 33.99 -0.63
C VAL A 379 -68.30 34.50 -1.50
N GLY A 380 -68.45 35.82 -1.58
CA GLY A 380 -69.51 36.43 -2.39
C GLY A 380 -69.44 35.95 -3.84
N LYS A 381 -70.59 35.64 -4.44
CA LYS A 381 -70.76 35.29 -5.87
C LYS A 381 -70.44 36.47 -6.82
N SER A 382 -69.52 37.36 -6.43
CA SER A 382 -69.23 38.57 -7.18
C SER A 382 -68.55 38.19 -8.48
N LYS A 383 -69.23 38.49 -9.59
CA LYS A 383 -68.72 38.42 -10.98
C LYS A 383 -67.53 39.36 -11.26
N ASN A 384 -67.01 40.04 -10.24
CA ASN A 384 -65.95 41.03 -10.36
C ASN A 384 -64.61 40.43 -9.95
N MET A 385 -64.01 39.62 -10.82
CA MET A 385 -62.61 39.22 -10.66
C MET A 385 -61.74 39.77 -11.79
N SER A 386 -60.95 40.78 -11.41
CA SER A 386 -59.83 41.44 -12.09
C SER A 386 -60.09 42.01 -13.50
N VAL A 387 -59.86 43.32 -13.64
CA VAL A 387 -60.10 44.15 -14.84
C VAL A 387 -59.07 43.90 -15.96
N ASN A 388 -58.09 43.00 -15.78
CA ASN A 388 -56.91 42.88 -16.66
C ASN A 388 -56.67 41.48 -17.27
N LYS A 389 -57.73 40.80 -17.71
CA LYS A 389 -57.67 39.53 -18.45
C LYS A 389 -56.66 39.47 -19.63
N PRO A 390 -56.56 40.50 -20.51
CA PRO A 390 -55.65 40.40 -21.66
C PRO A 390 -54.17 40.34 -21.26
N TYR A 391 -53.78 40.95 -20.14
CA TYR A 391 -52.40 40.97 -19.67
C TYR A 391 -51.97 39.61 -19.10
N ALA A 392 -52.87 38.90 -18.40
CA ALA A 392 -52.57 37.56 -17.88
C ALA A 392 -52.26 36.58 -19.01
N LYS A 393 -53.10 36.56 -20.06
CA LYS A 393 -52.86 35.73 -21.25
C LYS A 393 -51.53 36.08 -21.93
N LEU A 394 -51.28 37.38 -22.16
CA LEU A 394 -50.06 37.83 -22.82
C LEU A 394 -48.80 37.45 -22.02
N ALA A 395 -48.84 37.60 -20.69
CA ALA A 395 -47.74 37.21 -19.82
C ALA A 395 -47.46 35.70 -19.88
N THR A 396 -48.50 34.86 -19.77
CA THR A 396 -48.32 33.40 -19.87
C THR A 396 -47.78 32.98 -21.24
N ASP A 397 -48.34 33.53 -22.32
CA ASP A 397 -47.90 33.21 -23.68
C ASP A 397 -46.43 33.61 -23.91
N GLN A 398 -46.00 34.77 -23.39
CA GLN A 398 -44.62 35.23 -23.51
C GLN A 398 -43.64 34.37 -22.69
N MET A 399 -44.01 33.97 -21.47
CA MET A 399 -43.15 33.15 -20.62
C MET A 399 -43.04 31.72 -21.15
N LEU A 400 -44.17 31.10 -21.53
CA LEU A 400 -44.16 29.74 -22.08
C LEU A 400 -43.36 29.64 -23.38
N ARG A 401 -43.44 30.61 -24.29
CA ARG A 401 -42.63 30.58 -25.52
C ARG A 401 -41.12 30.44 -25.28
N ARG A 402 -40.63 30.88 -24.11
CA ARG A 402 -39.21 30.79 -23.75
C ARG A 402 -38.85 29.46 -23.08
N ILE A 403 -39.81 28.77 -22.47
CA ILE A 403 -39.57 27.62 -21.57
C ILE A 403 -40.26 26.35 -22.09
N ILE A 404 -41.05 26.43 -23.17
CA ILE A 404 -41.79 25.29 -23.74
C ILE A 404 -40.91 24.12 -24.20
N TRP A 405 -39.60 24.36 -24.34
CA TRP A 405 -38.60 23.36 -24.74
C TRP A 405 -37.98 22.61 -23.55
N ASP A 406 -38.33 22.98 -22.32
CA ASP A 406 -37.85 22.35 -21.09
C ASP A 406 -38.87 21.29 -20.64
N ASP A 407 -38.60 20.03 -20.96
CA ASP A 407 -39.51 18.91 -20.69
C ASP A 407 -39.83 18.75 -19.20
N ASP A 408 -38.86 19.01 -18.31
CA ASP A 408 -39.07 18.96 -16.85
C ASP A 408 -40.06 20.04 -16.42
N PHE A 409 -39.89 21.27 -16.93
CA PHE A 409 -40.82 22.35 -16.64
C PHE A 409 -42.22 22.01 -17.16
N ILE A 410 -42.32 21.43 -18.36
CA ILE A 410 -43.60 21.06 -18.96
C ILE A 410 -44.30 19.98 -18.14
N ALA A 411 -43.57 19.00 -17.61
CA ALA A 411 -44.11 18.00 -16.68
C ALA A 411 -44.67 18.63 -15.39
N GLU A 412 -43.95 19.57 -14.78
CA GLU A 412 -44.42 20.31 -13.59
C GLU A 412 -45.64 21.20 -13.93
N TYR A 413 -45.65 21.79 -15.12
CA TYR A 413 -46.76 22.59 -15.63
C TYR A 413 -48.05 21.77 -15.80
N TYR A 414 -47.95 20.54 -16.30
CA TYR A 414 -49.07 19.61 -16.35
C TYR A 414 -49.52 19.20 -14.96
N THR A 415 -48.58 18.83 -14.08
CA THR A 415 -48.86 18.45 -12.69
C THR A 415 -49.65 19.54 -11.97
N ALA A 416 -49.22 20.80 -12.10
CA ALA A 416 -49.92 21.94 -11.51
C ALA A 416 -51.36 22.05 -12.02
N ARG A 417 -51.60 21.86 -13.32
CA ARG A 417 -52.94 21.92 -13.91
C ARG A 417 -53.83 20.77 -13.50
N THR A 418 -53.32 19.54 -13.49
CA THR A 418 -54.02 18.34 -12.99
C THR A 418 -54.45 18.56 -11.55
N TRP A 419 -53.58 19.11 -10.70
CA TRP A 419 -53.93 19.46 -9.33
C TRP A 419 -55.13 20.42 -9.24
N TYR A 420 -55.19 21.47 -10.07
CA TYR A 420 -56.36 22.37 -10.09
C TYR A 420 -57.65 21.68 -10.59
N ILE A 421 -57.55 20.78 -11.58
CA ILE A 421 -58.70 19.99 -12.07
C ILE A 421 -59.21 19.07 -10.97
N GLU A 422 -58.34 18.30 -10.34
CA GLU A 422 -58.68 17.40 -9.23
C GLU A 422 -59.25 18.18 -8.03
N HIS A 423 -58.67 19.33 -7.73
CA HIS A 423 -59.18 20.22 -6.68
C HIS A 423 -60.63 20.67 -6.97
N HIS A 424 -60.93 21.05 -8.21
CA HIS A 424 -62.30 21.41 -8.60
C HIS A 424 -63.24 20.20 -8.59
N ARG A 425 -62.75 19.02 -9.00
CA ARG A 425 -63.50 17.75 -8.94
C ARG A 425 -63.90 17.40 -7.51
N ALA A 426 -63.02 17.65 -6.53
CA ALA A 426 -63.33 17.47 -5.12
C ALA A 426 -64.45 18.42 -4.64
N HIS A 427 -64.45 19.67 -5.09
CA HIS A 427 -65.55 20.61 -4.80
C HIS A 427 -66.89 20.20 -5.43
N GLU A 428 -66.87 19.70 -6.66
CA GLU A 428 -68.06 19.15 -7.33
C GLU A 428 -68.63 17.97 -6.55
N ALA A 429 -67.77 17.02 -6.14
CA ALA A 429 -68.17 15.87 -5.34
C ALA A 429 -68.77 16.27 -3.99
N ALA A 430 -68.29 17.36 -3.40
CA ALA A 430 -68.80 17.92 -2.14
C ALA A 430 -70.10 18.74 -2.30
N GLY A 431 -70.65 18.89 -3.52
CA GLY A 431 -71.85 19.70 -3.77
C GLY A 431 -71.64 21.20 -3.57
N GLN A 432 -70.39 21.67 -3.58
CA GLN A 432 -70.03 23.07 -3.34
C GLN A 432 -69.96 23.83 -4.68
N TYR A 433 -71.12 24.13 -5.26
CA TYR A 433 -71.26 24.73 -6.60
C TYR A 433 -70.97 26.24 -6.65
N GLY A 434 -69.74 26.63 -6.30
CA GLY A 434 -69.24 28.01 -6.37
C GLY A 434 -68.18 28.27 -7.44
N ALA A 435 -67.51 27.21 -7.94
CA ALA A 435 -66.41 27.28 -8.89
C ALA A 435 -66.81 26.81 -10.30
N ILE A 436 -65.92 27.01 -11.28
CA ILE A 436 -66.06 26.42 -12.62
C ILE A 436 -65.97 24.89 -12.52
N LEU A 437 -66.77 24.19 -13.32
CA LEU A 437 -66.74 22.73 -13.37
C LEU A 437 -65.35 22.22 -13.79
N SER A 438 -64.90 21.11 -13.22
CA SER A 438 -63.64 20.44 -13.55
C SER A 438 -63.56 20.11 -15.03
N SER A 439 -64.66 19.59 -15.60
CA SER A 439 -64.78 19.29 -17.04
C SER A 439 -64.63 20.51 -17.96
N ASP A 440 -65.20 21.65 -17.58
CA ASP A 440 -65.04 22.91 -18.31
C ASP A 440 -63.61 23.44 -18.19
N LEU A 441 -62.98 23.25 -17.03
CA LEU A 441 -61.59 23.64 -16.81
C LEU A 441 -60.63 22.80 -17.66
N THR A 442 -60.81 21.48 -17.71
CA THR A 442 -60.07 20.57 -18.60
C THR A 442 -60.15 21.01 -20.05
N ARG A 443 -61.38 21.29 -20.55
CA ARG A 443 -61.58 21.75 -21.93
C ARG A 443 -60.85 23.07 -22.21
N LYS A 444 -60.84 24.00 -21.23
CA LYS A 444 -60.15 25.29 -21.36
C LYS A 444 -58.63 25.13 -21.41
N PHE A 445 -58.05 24.28 -20.55
CA PHE A 445 -56.62 23.99 -20.57
C PHE A 445 -56.21 23.31 -21.90
N GLN A 446 -56.93 22.29 -22.34
CA GLN A 446 -56.70 21.62 -23.63
C GLN A 446 -56.77 22.62 -24.81
N SER A 447 -57.76 23.51 -24.82
CA SER A 447 -57.88 24.52 -25.89
C SER A 447 -56.69 25.50 -25.91
N VAL A 448 -56.12 25.82 -24.75
CA VAL A 448 -54.95 26.70 -24.68
C VAL A 448 -53.68 25.98 -25.09
N ASP A 449 -53.50 24.71 -24.71
CA ASP A 449 -52.32 23.94 -25.08
C ASP A 449 -52.26 23.69 -26.57
N GLN A 450 -53.39 23.34 -27.18
CA GLN A 450 -53.51 23.20 -28.63
C GLN A 450 -53.11 24.49 -29.35
N LYS A 451 -53.48 25.66 -28.81
CA LYS A 451 -53.12 26.97 -29.40
C LYS A 451 -51.65 27.32 -29.19
N ARG A 452 -51.05 26.87 -28.08
CA ARG A 452 -49.65 27.12 -27.74
C ARG A 452 -48.69 26.10 -28.36
N GLY A 453 -49.21 25.01 -28.93
CA GLY A 453 -48.39 23.92 -29.45
C GLY A 453 -47.71 23.10 -28.35
N VAL A 454 -48.27 23.09 -27.14
CA VAL A 454 -47.79 22.19 -26.08
C VAL A 454 -48.36 20.80 -26.38
N ALA A 455 -47.54 19.76 -26.26
CA ALA A 455 -47.94 18.38 -26.57
C ALA A 455 -49.24 18.02 -25.83
N HIS A 456 -50.16 17.31 -26.49
CA HIS A 456 -51.44 16.99 -25.88
C HIS A 456 -51.24 15.94 -24.78
N TYR A 457 -51.47 16.32 -23.52
CA TYR A 457 -51.57 15.37 -22.40
C TYR A 457 -53.04 15.20 -22.03
N ASP A 458 -53.41 13.96 -21.71
CA ASP A 458 -54.72 13.66 -21.14
C ASP A 458 -54.69 13.97 -19.64
N TYR A 459 -55.58 14.86 -19.22
CA TYR A 459 -55.71 15.37 -17.84
C TYR A 459 -56.58 14.50 -16.95
#